data_AF-A0A955QBH4-F1
#
_entry.id   AF-A0A955QBH4-F1
#
_cell.length_a   1.000
_cell.length_b   1.000
_cell.length_c   1.000
_cell.angle_alpha   90.00
_cell.angle_beta   90.00
_cell.angle_gamma   90.00
#
_symmetry.space_group_name_H-M   'P 1'
#
loop_
_entity.id
_entity.type
_entity.pdbx_description
1 polymer ?
#
loop_
_entity_poly.entity_id
_entity_poly.type
_entity_poly.pdbx_seq_one_letter_code
_entity_poly.pdbx_strand_id
1 'polypeptide(L)'
;MNSDRIGTKKIESHFSRTLKVLGGQWGGMICSLVFLIHMVGGIGQAEMTPTNAVKDTIDRVLAVLGDKILKVPEKQEERRAKLEEIIGGRFDYEEMAKRTLPTQWKTLSADQQKDFVELFQQFLANSYAGNVDGYSGEQVEYGKERQKGDFAEVQTKVVSPKVQIPLDYRLLKKNGEWRVYDVVIDGVSLMKNYRGQFARIIDSASFDALLEKLRAKTDLGSPS
;
A
#
# COMPACT_ATOMS: atom_id res chain seq x y z
N MET A 1 66.07 -25.87 -43.91
CA MET A 1 65.43 -26.47 -42.72
C MET A 1 64.20 -25.62 -42.39
N ASN A 2 63.02 -26.22 -42.57
CA ASN A 2 61.67 -25.86 -42.12
C ASN A 2 61.04 -24.44 -42.31
N SER A 3 60.05 -24.42 -43.22
CA SER A 3 58.60 -24.24 -42.94
C SER A 3 57.98 -22.82 -42.92
N ASP A 4 57.33 -22.52 -44.05
CA ASP A 4 55.89 -22.24 -44.23
C ASP A 4 55.25 -20.82 -44.11
N ARG A 5 54.63 -20.46 -45.26
CA ARG A 5 53.24 -20.02 -45.49
C ARG A 5 52.76 -18.60 -45.17
N ILE A 6 52.65 -17.87 -46.29
CA ILE A 6 51.47 -17.15 -46.80
C ILE A 6 50.12 -17.50 -46.13
N GLY A 7 49.35 -16.44 -45.84
CA GLY A 7 47.89 -16.42 -45.94
C GLY A 7 47.15 -16.73 -44.63
N THR A 8 46.03 -16.11 -44.29
CA THR A 8 45.09 -15.28 -45.04
C THR A 8 44.12 -14.64 -44.05
N LYS A 9 43.74 -13.38 -44.33
CA LYS A 9 42.37 -12.85 -44.25
C LYS A 9 41.54 -13.01 -42.96
N LYS A 10 41.26 -11.82 -42.40
CA LYS A 10 39.92 -11.20 -42.32
C LYS A 10 39.17 -11.35 -41.00
N ILE A 11 38.40 -10.28 -40.75
CA ILE A 11 37.40 -10.05 -39.68
C ILE A 11 38.11 -9.48 -38.43
N GLU A 12 38.00 -8.22 -38.05
CA GLU A 12 36.96 -7.23 -38.32
C GLU A 12 37.50 -5.81 -38.18
N SER A 13 36.84 -4.92 -38.88
CA SER A 13 37.31 -3.61 -39.25
C SER A 13 36.92 -2.52 -38.27
N HIS A 14 37.79 -1.51 -38.20
CA HIS A 14 37.48 -0.11 -37.89
C HIS A 14 37.22 0.27 -36.42
N PHE A 15 38.18 -0.02 -35.55
CA PHE A 15 38.47 0.86 -34.41
C PHE A 15 39.55 1.86 -34.86
N SER A 16 39.17 3.10 -35.16
CA SER A 16 40.10 4.11 -35.67
C SER A 16 40.11 5.37 -34.82
N ARG A 17 41.31 5.63 -34.29
CA ARG A 17 41.97 6.93 -34.07
C ARG A 17 41.93 7.53 -32.66
N THR A 18 42.87 7.00 -31.87
CA THR A 18 43.53 7.64 -30.73
C THR A 18 44.55 8.70 -31.16
N LEU A 19 44.36 9.90 -30.61
CA LEU A 19 45.27 10.99 -30.20
C LEU A 19 46.79 11.00 -30.54
N LYS A 20 47.20 12.17 -31.07
CA LYS A 20 48.32 13.11 -30.72
C LYS A 20 48.88 13.67 -32.03
N VAL A 21 49.04 14.98 -32.22
CA VAL A 21 50.18 15.81 -31.76
C VAL A 21 49.89 17.25 -32.18
N LEU A 22 50.15 18.25 -31.30
CA LEU A 22 50.94 19.48 -31.59
C LEU A 22 50.85 20.50 -30.43
N GLY A 23 52.04 20.84 -29.89
CA GLY A 23 52.54 22.21 -29.66
C GLY A 23 51.83 23.11 -28.63
N GLY A 24 52.52 23.41 -27.52
CA GLY A 24 52.07 24.37 -26.50
C GLY A 24 52.32 25.84 -26.83
N GLN A 25 51.79 26.76 -26.00
CA GLN A 25 52.49 27.91 -25.41
C GLN A 25 51.58 28.65 -24.39
N TRP A 26 51.95 28.62 -23.10
CA TRP A 26 51.94 29.71 -22.08
C TRP A 26 50.68 30.56 -21.79
N GLY A 27 50.29 30.63 -20.51
CA GLY A 27 49.64 31.84 -19.96
C GLY A 27 48.81 31.66 -18.67
N GLY A 28 49.38 32.02 -17.52
CA GLY A 28 48.66 32.83 -16.51
C GLY A 28 47.89 32.12 -15.38
N MET A 29 48.41 32.30 -14.17
CA MET A 29 47.75 32.29 -12.84
C MET A 29 46.21 32.35 -12.78
N ILE A 30 45.60 31.58 -11.86
CA ILE A 30 44.67 32.08 -10.82
C ILE A 30 44.58 31.02 -9.71
N CYS A 31 44.93 31.41 -8.49
CA CYS A 31 44.50 30.75 -7.26
C CYS A 31 42.99 30.97 -7.09
N SER A 32 42.19 29.91 -6.98
CA SER A 32 41.08 29.81 -6.01
C SER A 32 40.31 28.50 -6.18
N LEU A 33 40.13 27.82 -5.06
CA LEU A 33 38.89 27.19 -4.60
C LEU A 33 37.94 26.66 -5.70
N VAL A 34 37.75 25.34 -5.71
CA VAL A 34 36.51 24.70 -5.21
C VAL A 34 36.68 23.21 -5.45
N PHE A 35 36.87 22.48 -4.35
CA PHE A 35 36.51 21.06 -4.27
C PHE A 35 35.01 21.00 -4.61
N LEU A 36 34.67 20.57 -5.83
CA LEU A 36 33.27 20.34 -6.21
C LEU A 36 32.81 19.07 -5.50
N ILE A 37 32.51 19.22 -4.20
CA ILE A 37 31.70 18.28 -3.43
C ILE A 37 30.44 18.06 -4.25
N HIS A 38 30.31 16.86 -4.80
CA HIS A 38 29.04 16.33 -5.25
C HIS A 38 28.18 16.16 -4.00
N MET A 39 27.61 17.26 -3.51
CA MET A 39 26.39 17.23 -2.72
C MET A 39 25.31 16.83 -3.72
N VAL A 40 25.27 15.52 -4.01
CA VAL A 40 23.99 14.88 -4.31
C VAL A 40 23.23 15.00 -3.01
N GLY A 41 22.59 16.15 -2.80
CA GLY A 41 21.54 16.29 -1.83
C GLY A 41 20.55 15.22 -2.20
N GLY A 42 20.46 14.18 -1.38
CA GLY A 42 19.36 13.24 -1.47
C GLY A 42 18.11 14.09 -1.47
N ILE A 43 17.37 14.06 -2.59
CA ILE A 43 16.01 14.56 -2.60
C ILE A 43 15.30 13.63 -1.62
N GLY A 44 15.25 14.03 -0.35
CA GLY A 44 14.41 13.38 0.62
C GLY A 44 13.02 13.48 0.03
N GLN A 45 12.47 12.36 -0.44
CA GLN A 45 11.07 12.30 -0.81
C GLN A 45 10.32 12.81 0.42
N ALA A 46 9.61 13.93 0.26
CA ALA A 46 8.81 14.47 1.34
C ALA A 46 7.87 13.36 1.79
N GLU A 47 8.03 12.91 3.03
CA GLU A 47 7.21 11.84 3.58
C GLU A 47 5.74 12.27 3.48
N MET A 48 4.90 11.40 2.93
CA MET A 48 3.49 11.69 2.75
C MET A 48 2.84 11.91 4.12
N THR A 49 2.12 13.01 4.30
CA THR A 49 1.31 13.26 5.51
C THR A 49 0.21 12.20 5.63
N PRO A 50 -0.29 11.88 6.85
CA PRO A 50 -1.42 10.98 7.04
C PRO A 50 -2.64 11.29 6.15
N THR A 51 -3.03 12.57 6.04
CA THR A 51 -4.18 13.00 5.23
C THR A 51 -3.94 12.71 3.75
N ASN A 52 -2.77 13.08 3.21
CA ASN A 52 -2.41 12.77 1.83
C ASN A 52 -2.36 11.25 1.57
N ALA A 53 -1.94 10.44 2.55
CA ALA A 53 -1.94 8.99 2.44
C ALA A 53 -3.35 8.40 2.31
N VAL A 54 -4.30 8.87 3.12
CA VAL A 54 -5.71 8.51 3.00
C VAL A 54 -6.29 9.01 1.68
N LYS A 55 -6.03 10.28 1.34
CA LYS A 55 -6.55 10.91 0.13
C LYS A 55 -6.10 10.18 -1.14
N ASP A 56 -4.81 9.89 -1.27
CA ASP A 56 -4.26 9.13 -2.41
C ASP A 56 -4.98 7.78 -2.59
N THR A 57 -5.21 7.06 -1.49
CA THR A 57 -5.90 5.77 -1.54
C THR A 57 -7.35 5.93 -1.98
N ILE A 58 -8.07 6.91 -1.45
CA ILE A 58 -9.45 7.20 -1.84
C ILE A 58 -9.52 7.61 -3.31
N ASP A 59 -8.66 8.53 -3.77
CA ASP A 59 -8.63 8.99 -5.16
C ASP A 59 -8.41 7.80 -6.12
N ARG A 60 -7.49 6.88 -5.80
CA ARG A 60 -7.22 5.68 -6.59
C ARG A 60 -8.42 4.71 -6.61
N VAL A 61 -9.09 4.50 -5.47
CA VAL A 61 -10.33 3.72 -5.39
C VAL A 61 -11.41 4.36 -6.27
N LEU A 62 -11.63 5.67 -6.15
CA LEU A 62 -12.62 6.39 -6.93
C LEU A 62 -12.31 6.36 -8.43
N ALA A 63 -11.04 6.37 -8.83
CA ALA A 63 -10.65 6.20 -10.22
C ALA A 63 -11.07 4.82 -10.78
N VAL A 64 -10.86 3.75 -10.01
CA VAL A 64 -11.31 2.39 -10.39
C VAL A 64 -12.84 2.30 -10.43
N LEU A 65 -13.53 2.92 -9.47
CA LEU A 65 -14.99 2.96 -9.43
C LEU A 65 -15.61 3.87 -10.50
N GLY A 66 -14.85 4.83 -11.02
CA GLY A 66 -15.27 5.73 -12.09
C GLY A 66 -15.02 5.18 -13.50
N ASP A 67 -14.15 4.18 -13.64
CA ASP A 67 -13.76 3.60 -14.93
C ASP A 67 -14.93 2.82 -15.56
N LYS A 68 -15.45 3.35 -16.68
CA LYS A 68 -16.57 2.73 -17.42
C LYS A 68 -16.23 1.36 -17.98
N ILE A 69 -14.96 1.09 -18.29
CA ILE A 69 -14.52 -0.20 -18.84
C ILE A 69 -14.58 -1.27 -17.74
N LEU A 70 -14.25 -0.90 -16.49
CA LEU A 70 -14.26 -1.82 -15.35
C LEU A 70 -15.66 -2.07 -14.78
N LYS A 71 -16.69 -1.33 -15.21
CA LYS A 71 -18.08 -1.48 -14.75
C LYS A 71 -18.87 -2.58 -15.44
N VAL A 72 -18.37 -3.12 -16.55
CA VAL A 72 -19.08 -4.20 -17.26
C VAL A 72 -18.97 -5.52 -16.48
N PRO A 73 -20.00 -6.39 -16.50
CA PRO A 73 -20.00 -7.64 -15.72
C PRO A 73 -18.76 -8.51 -15.95
N GLU A 74 -18.25 -8.56 -17.18
CA GLU A 74 -17.08 -9.36 -17.57
C GLU A 74 -15.78 -8.88 -16.91
N LYS A 75 -15.76 -7.66 -16.37
CA LYS A 75 -14.60 -7.04 -15.71
C LYS A 75 -14.74 -6.99 -14.19
N GLN A 76 -15.77 -7.60 -13.62
CA GLN A 76 -16.03 -7.58 -12.18
C GLN A 76 -14.84 -8.09 -11.37
N GLU A 77 -14.26 -9.25 -11.73
CA GLU A 77 -13.10 -9.81 -11.02
C GLU A 77 -11.85 -8.93 -11.16
N GLU A 78 -11.61 -8.35 -12.35
CA GLU A 78 -10.48 -7.43 -12.56
C GLU A 78 -10.64 -6.16 -11.70
N ARG A 79 -11.86 -5.60 -11.66
CA ARG A 79 -12.20 -4.44 -10.86
C ARG A 79 -12.01 -4.74 -9.37
N ARG A 80 -12.49 -5.90 -8.92
CA ARG A 80 -12.33 -6.36 -7.53
C ARG A 80 -10.85 -6.50 -7.16
N ALA A 81 -10.05 -7.18 -7.98
CA ALA A 81 -8.62 -7.37 -7.73
C ALA A 81 -7.87 -6.03 -7.61
N LYS A 82 -8.16 -5.06 -8.50
CA LYS A 82 -7.58 -3.70 -8.43
C LYS A 82 -7.95 -2.98 -7.13
N LEU A 83 -9.20 -3.08 -6.69
CA LEU A 83 -9.64 -2.48 -5.42
C LEU A 83 -8.95 -3.14 -4.23
N GLU A 84 -8.88 -4.46 -4.21
CA GLU A 84 -8.19 -5.22 -3.15
C GLU A 84 -6.70 -4.86 -3.08
N GLU A 85 -6.02 -4.69 -4.21
CA GLU A 85 -4.63 -4.25 -4.28
C GLU A 85 -4.45 -2.83 -3.70
N ILE A 86 -5.26 -1.87 -4.13
CA ILE A 86 -5.18 -0.47 -3.67
C ILE A 86 -5.45 -0.39 -2.16
N ILE A 87 -6.51 -1.03 -1.68
CA ILE A 87 -6.90 -1.01 -0.28
C ILE A 87 -5.88 -1.76 0.56
N GLY A 88 -5.46 -2.97 0.14
CA GLY A 88 -4.43 -3.74 0.83
C GLY A 88 -3.08 -3.03 0.89
N GLY A 89 -2.77 -2.17 -0.08
CA GLY A 89 -1.60 -1.29 -0.06
C GLY A 89 -1.65 -0.19 1.00
N ARG A 90 -2.81 0.13 1.59
CA ARG A 90 -2.94 1.16 2.63
C ARG A 90 -3.24 0.59 4.01
N PHE A 91 -3.84 -0.59 4.12
CA PHE A 91 -4.28 -1.17 5.38
C PHE A 91 -3.21 -2.11 5.95
N ASP A 92 -3.00 -2.07 7.27
CA ASP A 92 -2.17 -3.03 8.00
C ASP A 92 -3.08 -4.09 8.63
N TYR A 93 -3.44 -5.12 7.84
CA TYR A 93 -4.33 -6.18 8.29
C TYR A 93 -3.78 -6.99 9.46
N GLU A 94 -2.46 -7.08 9.60
CA GLU A 94 -1.82 -7.74 10.74
C GLU A 94 -2.06 -6.96 12.03
N GLU A 95 -1.85 -5.63 12.01
CA GLU A 95 -2.16 -4.78 13.15
C GLU A 95 -3.66 -4.74 13.46
N MET A 96 -4.51 -4.69 12.43
CA MET A 96 -5.95 -4.78 12.59
C MET A 96 -6.35 -6.07 13.32
N ALA A 97 -5.87 -7.23 12.84
CA ALA A 97 -6.11 -8.53 13.44
C ALA A 97 -5.62 -8.57 14.90
N LYS A 98 -4.38 -8.13 15.18
CA LYS A 98 -3.82 -8.00 16.54
C LYS A 98 -4.76 -7.25 17.48
N ARG A 99 -5.34 -6.14 17.03
CA ARG A 99 -6.22 -5.28 17.84
C ARG A 99 -7.58 -5.92 18.14
N THR A 100 -8.01 -6.87 17.31
CA THR A 100 -9.23 -7.64 17.58
C THR A 100 -9.01 -8.75 18.61
N LEU A 101 -7.80 -9.29 18.74
CA LEU A 101 -7.46 -10.41 19.65
C LEU A 101 -6.26 -10.13 20.57
N PRO A 102 -6.17 -9.01 21.29
CA PRO A 102 -4.93 -8.60 21.95
C PRO A 102 -4.46 -9.55 23.06
N THR A 103 -5.38 -10.28 23.71
CA THR A 103 -5.06 -11.26 24.76
C THR A 103 -4.54 -12.56 24.14
N GLN A 104 -5.24 -13.10 23.14
CA GLN A 104 -4.94 -14.37 22.50
C GLN A 104 -3.76 -14.26 21.54
N TRP A 105 -3.52 -13.10 20.92
CA TRP A 105 -2.51 -12.94 19.87
C TRP A 105 -1.13 -13.46 20.29
N LYS A 106 -0.73 -13.18 21.55
CA LYS A 106 0.58 -13.58 22.09
C LYS A 106 0.74 -15.08 22.29
N THR A 107 -0.37 -15.84 22.35
CA THR A 107 -0.36 -17.29 22.55
C THR A 107 -0.55 -18.07 21.25
N LEU A 108 -0.98 -17.41 20.17
CA LEU A 108 -1.13 -18.03 18.85
C LEU A 108 0.24 -18.33 18.23
N SER A 109 0.35 -19.45 17.53
CA SER A 109 1.51 -19.75 16.68
C SER A 109 1.59 -18.77 15.50
N ALA A 110 2.76 -18.70 14.84
CA ALA A 110 2.92 -17.87 13.65
C ALA A 110 1.94 -18.27 12.53
N ASP A 111 1.71 -19.58 12.34
CA ASP A 111 0.76 -20.09 11.35
C ASP A 111 -0.68 -19.71 11.71
N GLN A 112 -1.07 -19.80 12.99
CA GLN A 112 -2.40 -19.37 13.44
C GLN A 112 -2.62 -17.87 13.28
N GLN A 113 -1.59 -17.05 13.54
CA GLN A 113 -1.66 -15.61 13.31
C GLN A 113 -1.84 -15.31 11.82
N LYS A 114 -1.08 -15.98 10.96
CA LYS A 114 -1.16 -15.84 9.50
C LYS A 114 -2.55 -16.23 8.99
N ASP A 115 -3.03 -17.43 9.34
CA ASP A 115 -4.35 -17.93 8.92
C ASP A 115 -5.47 -16.98 9.35
N PHE A 116 -5.40 -16.45 10.58
CA PHE A 116 -6.38 -15.49 11.06
C PHE A 116 -6.32 -14.16 10.31
N VAL A 117 -5.13 -13.63 10.01
CA VAL A 117 -4.98 -12.39 9.23
C VAL A 117 -5.58 -12.55 7.84
N GLU A 118 -5.27 -13.65 7.15
CA GLU A 118 -5.79 -13.93 5.80
C GLU A 118 -7.33 -14.04 5.81
N LEU A 119 -7.89 -14.82 6.73
CA LEU A 119 -9.35 -14.96 6.87
C LEU A 119 -10.02 -13.65 7.28
N PHE A 120 -9.41 -12.88 8.17
CA PHE A 120 -9.96 -11.61 8.63
C PHE A 120 -9.94 -10.55 7.51
N GLN A 121 -8.87 -10.49 6.72
CA GLN A 121 -8.79 -9.64 5.53
C GLN A 121 -9.91 -9.97 4.54
N GLN A 122 -10.09 -11.25 4.20
CA GLN A 122 -11.14 -11.70 3.28
C GLN A 122 -12.54 -11.39 3.83
N PHE A 123 -12.75 -11.64 5.13
CA PHE A 123 -14.00 -11.31 5.80
C PHE A 123 -14.31 -9.80 5.73
N LEU A 124 -13.33 -8.94 5.94
CA LEU A 124 -13.51 -7.49 5.81
C LEU A 124 -13.80 -7.09 4.36
N ALA A 125 -13.04 -7.61 3.39
CA ALA A 125 -13.27 -7.34 1.97
C ALA A 125 -14.71 -7.68 1.59
N ASN A 126 -15.20 -8.87 1.95
CA ASN A 126 -16.57 -9.30 1.66
C ASN A 126 -17.63 -8.48 2.42
N SER A 127 -17.38 -8.14 3.68
CA SER A 127 -18.32 -7.38 4.52
C SER A 127 -18.56 -5.95 4.01
N TYR A 128 -17.59 -5.38 3.29
CA TYR A 128 -17.64 -4.00 2.82
C TYR A 128 -17.63 -3.85 1.30
N ALA A 129 -17.47 -4.94 0.52
CA ALA A 129 -17.50 -4.92 -0.94
C ALA A 129 -18.76 -4.23 -1.48
N GLY A 130 -19.93 -4.59 -0.95
CA GLY A 130 -21.21 -3.98 -1.37
C GLY A 130 -21.28 -2.47 -1.14
N ASN A 131 -20.61 -1.94 -0.11
CA ASN A 131 -20.55 -0.49 0.14
C ASN A 131 -19.66 0.22 -0.89
N VAL A 132 -18.55 -0.42 -1.27
CA VAL A 132 -17.62 0.10 -2.29
C VAL A 132 -18.25 0.01 -3.69
N ASP A 133 -18.95 -1.09 -3.98
CA ASP A 133 -19.69 -1.29 -5.23
C ASP A 133 -20.89 -0.36 -5.37
N GLY A 134 -21.55 -0.04 -4.25
CA GLY A 134 -22.68 0.88 -4.18
C GLY A 134 -22.33 2.35 -4.35
N TYR A 135 -21.04 2.70 -4.52
CA TYR A 135 -20.60 4.07 -4.76
C TYR A 135 -21.36 4.72 -5.93
N SER A 136 -22.01 5.85 -5.64
CA SER A 136 -22.93 6.54 -6.54
C SER A 136 -22.53 7.98 -6.84
N GLY A 137 -21.33 8.40 -6.42
CA GLY A 137 -20.79 9.75 -6.64
C GLY A 137 -20.69 10.60 -5.37
N GLU A 138 -20.73 9.96 -4.20
CA GLU A 138 -20.56 10.61 -2.90
C GLU A 138 -19.21 11.33 -2.84
N GLN A 139 -19.19 12.50 -2.21
CA GLN A 139 -17.98 13.28 -2.01
C GLN A 139 -17.31 12.87 -0.70
N VAL A 140 -15.98 12.92 -0.66
CA VAL A 140 -15.22 12.76 0.58
C VAL A 140 -14.69 14.11 1.02
N GLU A 141 -15.16 14.57 2.18
CA GLU A 141 -14.64 15.76 2.84
C GLU A 141 -13.57 15.37 3.87
N TYR A 142 -12.46 16.10 3.90
CA TYR A 142 -11.37 15.89 4.85
C TYR A 142 -11.46 16.93 5.97
N GLY A 143 -11.40 16.46 7.20
CA GLY A 143 -11.45 17.27 8.42
C GLY A 143 -10.07 17.47 9.03
N LYS A 144 -10.01 17.39 10.36
CA LYS A 144 -8.75 17.55 11.11
C LYS A 144 -7.86 16.33 10.98
N GLU A 145 -6.57 16.57 10.89
CA GLU A 145 -5.53 15.59 11.16
C GLU A 145 -5.00 15.77 12.58
N ARG A 146 -4.82 14.68 13.31
CA ARG A 146 -4.17 14.67 14.63
C ARG A 146 -3.07 13.62 14.64
N GLN A 147 -1.83 14.04 14.82
CA GLN A 147 -0.68 13.14 14.94
C GLN A 147 -0.15 13.08 16.37
N LYS A 148 0.27 11.88 16.79
CA LYS A 148 0.96 11.62 18.06
C LYS A 148 2.03 10.54 17.84
N GLY A 149 3.28 10.97 17.64
CA GLY A 149 4.39 10.07 17.30
C GLY A 149 4.11 9.33 15.98
N ASP A 150 4.20 8.01 16.03
CA ASP A 150 3.91 7.12 14.89
C ASP A 150 2.42 6.83 14.71
N PHE A 151 1.52 7.52 15.41
CA PHE A 151 0.08 7.37 15.25
C PHE A 151 -0.55 8.64 14.71
N ALA A 152 -1.59 8.50 13.90
CA ALA A 152 -2.39 9.60 13.40
C ALA A 152 -3.88 9.24 13.32
N GLU A 153 -4.74 10.25 13.40
CA GLU A 153 -6.16 10.16 13.09
C GLU A 153 -6.50 11.23 12.04
N VAL A 154 -7.09 10.80 10.94
CA VAL A 154 -7.55 11.66 9.84
C VAL A 154 -9.06 11.61 9.82
N GLN A 155 -9.70 12.75 10.07
CA GLN A 155 -11.16 12.81 10.05
C GLN A 155 -11.65 12.93 8.62
N THR A 156 -12.66 12.14 8.25
CA THR A 156 -13.31 12.28 6.93
C THR A 156 -14.81 12.16 7.05
N LYS A 157 -15.53 12.63 6.03
CA LYS A 157 -16.97 12.45 5.89
C LYS A 157 -17.30 12.04 4.46
N VAL A 158 -18.12 11.02 4.32
CA VAL A 158 -18.75 10.68 3.05
C VAL A 158 -20.06 11.45 2.98
N VAL A 159 -20.22 12.26 1.93
CA VAL A 159 -21.32 13.22 1.78
C VAL A 159 -22.08 12.97 0.49
N SER A 160 -23.40 12.84 0.62
CA SER A 160 -24.38 12.86 -0.47
C SER A 160 -25.46 13.91 -0.17
N PRO A 161 -26.35 14.25 -1.12
CA PRO A 161 -27.44 15.19 -0.85
C PRO A 161 -28.37 14.80 0.31
N LYS A 162 -28.41 13.52 0.71
CA LYS A 162 -29.32 13.00 1.73
C LYS A 162 -28.63 12.55 3.02
N VAL A 163 -27.34 12.25 2.95
CA VAL A 163 -26.63 11.53 4.02
C VAL A 163 -25.22 12.10 4.18
N GLN A 164 -24.80 12.27 5.43
CA GLN A 164 -23.42 12.54 5.81
C GLN A 164 -22.98 11.52 6.84
N ILE A 165 -21.94 10.75 6.52
CA ILE A 165 -21.42 9.70 7.41
C ILE A 165 -19.98 10.04 7.78
N PRO A 166 -19.67 10.32 9.06
CA PRO A 166 -18.30 10.42 9.54
C PRO A 166 -17.58 9.07 9.40
N LEU A 167 -16.37 9.10 8.85
CA LEU A 167 -15.55 7.93 8.58
C LEU A 167 -14.08 8.25 8.87
N ASP A 168 -13.71 8.26 10.14
CA ASP A 168 -12.35 8.66 10.55
C ASP A 168 -11.37 7.48 10.38
N TYR A 169 -10.19 7.75 9.85
CA TYR A 169 -9.13 6.75 9.66
C TYR A 169 -8.07 6.90 10.76
N ARG A 170 -7.69 5.80 11.38
CA ARG A 170 -6.56 5.75 12.30
C ARG A 170 -5.39 5.04 11.65
N LEU A 171 -4.25 5.71 11.65
CA LEU A 171 -3.05 5.29 10.94
C LEU A 171 -1.89 5.10 11.91
N LEU A 172 -1.03 4.15 11.59
CA LEU A 172 0.27 3.97 12.21
C LEU A 172 1.36 4.13 11.15
N LYS A 173 2.50 4.67 11.54
CA LYS A 173 3.67 4.79 10.68
C LYS A 173 4.48 3.50 10.78
N LYS A 174 4.61 2.76 9.68
CA LYS A 174 5.40 1.53 9.57
C LYS A 174 6.36 1.68 8.40
N ASN A 175 7.66 1.51 8.66
CA ASN A 175 8.70 1.60 7.63
C ASN A 175 8.66 2.89 6.80
N GLY A 176 8.35 4.03 7.44
CA GLY A 176 8.22 5.32 6.75
C GLY A 176 6.85 5.60 6.12
N GLU A 177 5.93 4.62 6.11
CA GLU A 177 4.63 4.73 5.45
C GLU A 177 3.48 4.74 6.46
N TRP A 178 2.46 5.56 6.20
CA TRP A 178 1.22 5.54 6.98
C TRP A 178 0.30 4.41 6.56
N ARG A 179 -0.01 3.50 7.46
CA ARG A 179 -0.92 2.37 7.24
C ARG A 179 -2.14 2.47 8.14
N VAL A 180 -3.33 2.26 7.58
CA VAL A 180 -4.59 2.26 8.33
C VAL A 180 -4.68 1.01 9.18
N TYR A 181 -4.96 1.16 10.48
CA TYR A 181 -5.16 0.04 11.41
C TYR A 181 -6.55 0.02 12.05
N ASP A 182 -7.35 1.07 11.87
CA ASP A 182 -8.73 1.12 12.34
C ASP A 182 -9.50 2.17 11.53
N VAL A 183 -10.79 1.93 11.36
CA VAL A 183 -11.74 2.87 10.75
C VAL A 183 -12.86 3.09 11.77
N VAL A 184 -13.19 4.35 12.00
CA VAL A 184 -14.24 4.76 12.94
C VAL A 184 -15.41 5.28 12.13
N ILE A 185 -16.48 4.49 12.07
CA ILE A 185 -17.69 4.81 11.31
C ILE A 185 -18.74 5.30 12.30
N ASP A 186 -19.20 6.52 12.12
CA ASP A 186 -20.19 7.17 13.00
C ASP A 186 -19.82 7.04 14.50
N GLY A 187 -18.54 7.29 14.81
CA GLY A 187 -17.99 7.20 16.17
C GLY A 187 -17.70 5.78 16.67
N VAL A 188 -18.02 4.74 15.90
CA VAL A 188 -17.79 3.34 16.27
C VAL A 188 -16.54 2.80 15.58
N SER A 189 -15.53 2.46 16.39
CA SER A 189 -14.31 1.78 15.92
C SER A 189 -14.62 0.38 15.43
N LEU A 190 -14.20 0.09 14.20
CA LEU A 190 -14.38 -1.20 13.58
C LEU A 190 -13.63 -2.30 14.35
N MET A 191 -12.37 -2.04 14.72
CA MET A 191 -11.56 -3.01 15.46
C MET A 191 -12.11 -3.27 16.86
N LYS A 192 -12.62 -2.23 17.54
CA LYS A 192 -13.26 -2.39 18.85
C LYS A 192 -14.55 -3.22 18.75
N ASN A 193 -15.35 -3.00 17.71
CA ASN A 193 -16.56 -3.77 17.47
C ASN A 193 -16.24 -5.27 17.28
N TYR A 194 -15.31 -5.59 16.36
CA TYR A 194 -14.95 -6.98 16.11
C TYR A 194 -14.23 -7.62 17.30
N ARG A 195 -13.41 -6.88 18.04
CA ARG A 195 -12.85 -7.37 19.31
C ARG A 195 -13.93 -7.91 20.25
N GLY A 196 -15.02 -7.14 20.44
CA GLY A 196 -16.12 -7.56 21.30
C GLY A 196 -16.90 -8.76 20.76
N GLN A 197 -16.98 -8.94 19.44
CA GLN A 197 -17.63 -10.10 18.82
C GLN A 197 -16.75 -11.35 18.92
N PHE A 198 -15.46 -11.22 18.59
CA PHE A 198 -14.51 -12.33 18.59
C PHE A 198 -14.22 -12.84 19.99
N ALA A 199 -14.08 -11.94 20.97
CA ALA A 199 -13.94 -12.33 22.38
C ALA A 199 -15.13 -13.20 22.83
N ARG A 200 -16.37 -12.80 22.52
CA ARG A 200 -17.56 -13.60 22.86
C ARG A 200 -17.54 -14.98 22.23
N ILE A 201 -17.11 -15.10 20.96
CA ILE A 201 -17.01 -16.40 20.28
C ILE A 201 -15.96 -17.27 20.98
N ILE A 202 -14.76 -16.73 21.21
CA ILE A 202 -13.65 -17.45 21.83
C ILE A 202 -13.99 -17.90 23.24
N ASP A 203 -14.57 -17.00 24.06
CA ASP A 203 -14.93 -17.29 25.45
C ASP A 203 -16.05 -18.35 25.54
N SER A 204 -16.97 -18.37 24.56
CA SER A 204 -18.06 -19.35 24.52
C SER A 204 -17.68 -20.70 23.90
N ALA A 205 -16.62 -20.74 23.09
CA ALA A 205 -16.23 -21.90 22.30
C ALA A 205 -14.70 -22.00 22.22
N SER A 206 -14.09 -21.48 21.16
CA SER A 206 -12.65 -21.56 20.94
C SER A 206 -12.17 -20.58 19.85
N PHE A 207 -10.86 -20.45 19.71
CA PHE A 207 -10.25 -19.76 18.57
C PHE A 207 -10.53 -20.49 17.24
N ASP A 208 -10.51 -21.82 17.23
CA ASP A 208 -10.85 -22.58 16.01
C ASP A 208 -12.29 -22.34 15.56
N ALA A 209 -13.23 -22.23 16.52
CA ALA A 209 -14.62 -21.88 16.22
C ALA A 209 -14.76 -20.46 15.63
N LEU A 210 -13.87 -19.54 15.99
CA LEU A 210 -13.79 -18.22 15.34
C LEU A 210 -13.31 -18.36 13.88
N LEU A 211 -12.24 -19.14 13.64
CA LEU A 211 -11.74 -19.37 12.28
C LEU A 211 -12.79 -20.03 11.38
N GLU A 212 -13.53 -21.02 11.88
CA GLU A 212 -14.64 -21.66 11.17
C GLU A 212 -15.73 -20.66 10.81
N LYS A 213 -16.11 -19.76 11.74
CA LYS A 213 -17.10 -18.71 11.46
C LYS A 213 -16.61 -17.72 10.42
N LEU A 214 -15.32 -17.37 10.42
CA LEU A 214 -14.75 -16.49 9.40
C LEU A 214 -14.74 -17.17 8.02
N ARG A 215 -14.29 -18.43 7.93
CA ARG A 215 -14.34 -19.23 6.68
C ARG A 215 -15.75 -19.26 6.10
N ALA A 216 -16.75 -19.59 6.92
CA ALA A 216 -18.14 -19.62 6.49
C ALA A 216 -18.64 -18.26 5.97
N LYS A 217 -18.10 -17.13 6.45
CA LYS A 217 -18.44 -15.79 5.97
C LYS A 217 -17.64 -15.37 4.74
N THR A 218 -16.47 -15.94 4.54
CA THR A 218 -15.67 -15.73 3.34
C THR A 218 -16.21 -16.52 2.14
N ASP A 219 -16.56 -17.79 2.35
CA ASP A 219 -16.98 -18.70 1.28
C ASP A 219 -18.31 -18.29 0.62
N LEU A 220 -19.18 -17.58 1.35
CA LEU A 220 -20.45 -17.05 0.84
C LEU A 220 -20.29 -15.83 -0.10
N GLY A 221 -19.10 -15.25 -0.20
CA GLY A 221 -18.80 -14.09 -1.05
C GLY A 221 -18.13 -14.43 -2.38
N SER A 222 -17.79 -15.69 -2.62
CA SER A 222 -17.24 -16.15 -3.91
C SER A 222 -18.40 -16.37 -4.90
N PRO A 223 -18.46 -15.69 -6.05
CA PRO A 223 -19.36 -16.10 -7.12
C PRO A 223 -18.92 -17.48 -7.60
N SER A 224 -19.84 -18.44 -7.61
CA SER A 224 -19.72 -19.68 -8.40
C SER A 224 -19.68 -19.39 -9.88
#